data_AF-A0A220S3Q7-F1
#
_entry.id   AF-A0A220S3Q7-F1
#
_cell.length_a   1.000
_cell.length_b   1.000
_cell.length_c   1.000
_cell.angle_alpha   90.00
_cell.angle_beta   90.00
_cell.angle_gamma   90.00
#
_symmetry.space_group_name_H-M   'P 1'
#
loop_
_entity.id
_entity.type
_entity.pdbx_description
1 polymer ?
#
loop_
_entity_poly.entity_id
_entity_poly.type
_entity_poly.pdbx_seq_one_letter_code
_entity_poly.pdbx_strand_id
1 'polypeptide(L)'
;MKLSTLLIIGSAALLSACQSSQPSLSDKGAQELGNIRHLCILTRTKDPNPGLNEKIAHALQQHGISSETVEVPANRQRLYEPECRYNLRYNSQGRGDKLNYISLLIRTPEYPVASLRAHPNFKTADQQAEVDQIVSRLLNKK
;
A
#
# COMPACT_ATOMS: atom_id res chain seq x y z
N MET A 1 -64.50 0.15 6.07
CA MET A 1 -63.11 -0.21 6.43
C MET A 1 -62.53 -1.14 5.39
N LYS A 2 -61.19 -1.12 5.24
CA LYS A 2 -60.28 -2.04 4.53
C LYS A 2 -59.84 -1.54 3.13
N LEU A 3 -58.86 -0.64 3.11
CA LEU A 3 -57.39 -0.84 3.11
C LEU A 3 -56.85 -0.91 1.67
N SER A 4 -56.43 0.25 1.17
CA SER A 4 -55.64 0.40 -0.04
C SER A 4 -54.20 -0.07 0.23
N THR A 5 -53.77 -1.13 -0.44
CA THR A 5 -52.41 -1.66 -0.34
C THR A 5 -51.48 -0.85 -1.22
N LEU A 6 -50.76 0.10 -0.63
CA LEU A 6 -49.61 0.77 -1.25
C LEU A 6 -48.41 -0.20 -1.24
N LEU A 7 -48.01 -0.65 -2.42
CA LEU A 7 -46.77 -1.39 -2.64
C LEU A 7 -45.60 -0.38 -2.61
N ILE A 8 -44.94 -0.27 -1.46
CA ILE A 8 -43.66 0.45 -1.35
C ILE A 8 -42.58 -0.50 -1.86
N ILE A 9 -42.11 -0.28 -3.09
CA ILE A 9 -40.94 -0.94 -3.64
C ILE A 9 -39.73 -0.32 -2.93
N GLY A 10 -39.26 -0.99 -1.88
CA GLY A 10 -38.04 -0.61 -1.17
C GLY A 10 -36.84 -0.85 -2.06
N SER A 11 -36.27 0.22 -2.61
CA SER A 11 -34.96 0.19 -3.25
C SER A 11 -33.89 -0.10 -2.20
N ALA A 12 -33.55 -1.37 -2.02
CA ALA A 12 -32.34 -1.77 -1.32
C ALA A 12 -31.15 -1.36 -2.17
N ALA A 13 -30.66 -0.14 -1.98
CA ALA A 13 -29.34 0.27 -2.47
C ALA A 13 -28.30 -0.57 -1.73
N LEU A 14 -27.90 -1.69 -2.33
CA LEU A 14 -26.73 -2.44 -1.91
C LEU A 14 -25.51 -1.54 -2.10
N LEU A 15 -25.13 -0.83 -1.04
CA LEU A 15 -23.80 -0.23 -0.91
C LEU A 15 -22.80 -1.37 -0.73
N SER A 16 -22.53 -2.10 -1.81
CA SER A 16 -21.32 -2.89 -1.93
C SER A 16 -20.18 -1.88 -1.82
N ALA A 17 -19.56 -1.79 -0.65
CA ALA A 17 -18.33 -1.05 -0.48
C ALA A 17 -17.30 -1.72 -1.39
N CYS A 18 -17.15 -1.20 -2.61
CA CYS A 18 -16.11 -1.62 -3.54
C CYS A 18 -14.78 -1.36 -2.85
N GLN A 19 -14.18 -2.39 -2.25
CA GLN A 19 -12.78 -2.36 -1.86
C GLN A 19 -12.00 -2.17 -3.16
N SER A 20 -11.69 -0.91 -3.49
CA SER A 20 -10.94 -0.59 -4.68
C SER A 20 -9.59 -1.30 -4.59
N SER A 21 -9.33 -2.18 -5.55
CA SER A 21 -8.04 -2.85 -5.72
C SER A 21 -6.98 -1.92 -6.31
N GLN A 22 -7.35 -0.68 -6.64
CA GLN A 22 -6.47 0.31 -7.25
C GLN A 22 -5.81 1.20 -6.19
N PRO A 23 -4.57 1.66 -6.44
CA PRO A 23 -3.95 2.65 -5.58
C PRO A 23 -4.67 3.99 -5.69
N SER A 24 -4.73 4.72 -4.58
CA SER A 24 -5.05 6.15 -4.62
C SER A 24 -3.81 6.92 -5.06
N LEU A 25 -3.91 7.67 -6.15
CA LEU A 25 -2.83 8.49 -6.70
C LEU A 25 -3.08 9.97 -6.43
N SER A 26 -2.02 10.76 -6.29
CA SER A 26 -2.13 12.22 -6.39
C SER A 26 -2.27 12.66 -7.86
N ASP A 27 -2.54 13.94 -8.09
CA ASP A 27 -2.73 14.52 -9.44
C ASP A 27 -1.59 14.20 -10.42
N LYS A 28 -0.35 14.11 -9.91
CA LYS A 28 0.86 13.76 -10.67
C LYS A 28 1.37 12.34 -10.37
N GLY A 29 0.65 11.58 -9.54
CA GLY A 29 1.11 10.31 -8.99
C GLY A 29 1.47 9.29 -10.07
N ALA A 30 0.64 9.12 -11.10
CA ALA A 30 0.92 8.18 -12.19
C ALA A 30 2.21 8.52 -12.96
N GLN A 31 2.42 9.80 -13.25
CA GLN A 31 3.63 10.29 -13.93
C GLN A 31 4.87 10.08 -13.06
N GLU A 32 4.78 10.41 -11.77
CA GLU A 32 5.90 10.26 -10.85
C GLU A 32 6.28 8.80 -10.64
N LEU A 33 5.30 7.91 -10.45
CA LEU A 33 5.55 6.46 -10.35
C LEU A 33 6.39 5.93 -11.52
N GLY A 34 6.12 6.38 -12.75
CA GLY A 34 6.90 6.00 -13.94
C GLY A 34 8.38 6.46 -13.92
N ASN A 35 8.68 7.49 -13.14
CA ASN A 35 10.02 8.10 -13.03
C ASN A 35 10.81 7.62 -11.80
N ILE A 36 10.18 6.91 -10.87
CA ILE A 36 10.87 6.38 -9.69
C ILE A 36 11.89 5.32 -10.14
N ARG A 37 13.13 5.46 -9.65
CA ARG A 37 14.24 4.50 -9.84
C ARG A 37 14.85 4.02 -8.52
N HIS A 38 14.61 4.77 -7.45
CA HIS A 38 15.08 4.47 -6.11
C HIS A 38 14.01 4.85 -5.06
N LEU A 39 13.87 4.04 -4.01
CA LEU A 39 12.98 4.29 -2.87
C LEU A 39 13.67 4.00 -1.55
N CYS A 40 13.53 4.90 -0.58
CA CYS A 40 13.90 4.62 0.81
C CYS A 40 12.70 4.02 1.56
N ILE A 41 12.80 2.75 1.96
CA ILE A 41 11.78 2.04 2.73
C ILE A 41 11.95 2.41 4.20
N LEU A 42 10.91 3.02 4.76
CA LEU A 42 10.94 3.53 6.12
C LEU A 42 10.47 2.46 7.09
N THR A 43 11.39 1.95 7.89
CA THR A 43 11.12 0.97 8.93
C THR A 43 10.98 1.62 10.29
N ARG A 44 10.31 0.90 11.19
CA ARG A 44 10.14 1.27 12.59
C ARG A 44 11.00 0.31 13.41
N THR A 45 11.55 0.77 14.52
CA THR A 45 12.32 -0.06 15.46
C THR A 45 11.55 -1.25 16.03
N LYS A 46 10.21 -1.23 15.98
CA LYS A 46 9.34 -2.35 16.38
C LYS A 46 8.35 -2.68 15.28
N ASP A 47 8.85 -3.24 14.18
CA ASP A 47 7.99 -3.78 13.13
C ASP A 47 7.26 -5.05 13.63
N PRO A 48 5.91 -5.09 13.63
CA PRO A 48 5.18 -6.31 13.97
C PRO A 48 5.44 -7.47 12.99
N ASN A 49 5.98 -7.19 11.81
CA ASN A 49 6.28 -8.17 10.76
C ASN A 49 7.75 -8.06 10.29
N PRO A 50 8.71 -8.62 11.05
CA PRO A 50 10.11 -8.68 10.62
C PRO A 50 10.24 -9.32 9.23
N GLY A 51 11.06 -8.73 8.37
CA GLY A 51 11.29 -9.18 6.98
C GLY A 51 10.26 -8.69 5.96
N LEU A 52 9.18 -8.02 6.37
CA LEU A 52 8.24 -7.44 5.41
C LEU A 52 8.89 -6.36 4.53
N ASN A 53 9.80 -5.56 5.10
CA ASN A 53 10.62 -4.62 4.35
C ASN A 53 11.46 -5.30 3.27
N GLU A 54 12.06 -6.46 3.55
CA GLU A 54 12.85 -7.22 2.59
C GLU A 54 11.98 -7.75 1.46
N LYS A 55 10.78 -8.27 1.78
CA LYS A 55 9.80 -8.71 0.76
C LYS A 55 9.35 -7.55 -0.14
N ILE A 56 9.11 -6.37 0.44
CA ILE A 56 8.78 -5.15 -0.30
C ILE A 56 9.96 -4.72 -1.19
N ALA A 57 11.18 -4.74 -0.66
CA ALA A 57 12.39 -4.39 -1.40
C ALA A 57 12.60 -5.31 -2.61
N HIS A 58 12.43 -6.62 -2.41
CA HIS A 58 12.48 -7.61 -3.48
C HIS A 58 11.42 -7.33 -4.55
N ALA A 59 10.17 -7.08 -4.15
CA ALA A 59 9.09 -6.76 -5.07
C ALA A 59 9.37 -5.47 -5.88
N LEU A 60 9.93 -4.43 -5.25
CA LEU A 60 10.35 -3.20 -5.94
C LEU A 60 11.46 -3.47 -6.97
N GLN A 61 12.41 -4.34 -6.63
CA GLN A 61 13.50 -4.71 -7.53
C GLN A 61 13.00 -5.41 -8.81
N GLN A 62 11.96 -6.26 -8.70
CA GLN A 62 11.30 -6.87 -9.88
C GLN A 62 10.73 -5.82 -10.84
N HIS A 63 10.45 -4.61 -10.35
CA HIS A 63 9.98 -3.47 -11.13
C HIS A 63 11.08 -2.52 -11.59
N GLY A 64 12.36 -2.90 -11.41
CA GLY A 64 13.52 -2.07 -11.74
C GLY A 64 13.72 -0.89 -10.79
N ILE A 65 13.12 -0.93 -9.60
CA ILE A 65 13.24 0.11 -8.58
C ILE A 65 14.20 -0.40 -7.50
N SER A 66 15.37 0.23 -7.41
CA SER A 66 16.29 -0.02 -6.30
C SER A 66 15.71 0.51 -4.99
N SER A 67 16.14 -0.04 -3.84
CA SER A 67 15.69 0.46 -2.55
C SER A 67 16.72 0.25 -1.45
N GLU A 68 16.65 1.09 -0.42
CA GLU A 68 17.37 0.93 0.83
C GLU A 68 16.40 1.02 2.03
N THR A 69 16.77 0.42 3.16
CA THR A 69 16.00 0.52 4.40
C THR A 69 16.55 1.65 5.27
N VAL A 70 15.67 2.56 5.70
CA VAL A 70 16.03 3.67 6.59
C VAL A 70 15.26 3.56 7.91
N GLU A 71 16.00 3.39 9.00
CA GLU A 71 15.44 3.42 10.35
C GLU A 71 15.12 4.86 10.78
N VAL A 72 13.84 5.22 10.73
CA VAL A 72 13.38 6.60 10.97
C VAL A 72 13.74 7.17 12.35
N PRO A 73 13.66 6.41 13.47
CA PRO A 73 14.01 6.95 14.79
C PRO A 73 15.46 7.42 14.90
N ALA A 74 16.38 6.77 14.18
CA ALA A 74 17.80 7.12 14.18
C ALA A 74 18.16 8.14 13.10
N ASN A 75 17.46 8.12 11.94
CA ASN A 75 17.89 8.82 10.73
C ASN A 75 16.78 9.67 10.09
N ARG A 76 16.02 10.43 10.89
CA ARG A 76 14.89 11.24 10.38
C ARG A 76 15.30 12.27 9.32
N GLN A 77 16.52 12.80 9.40
CA GLN A 77 17.05 13.77 8.41
C GLN A 77 17.17 13.16 7.02
N ARG A 78 17.51 11.87 6.92
CA ARG A 78 17.63 11.12 5.67
C ARG A 78 16.40 11.25 4.77
N LEU A 79 15.22 11.43 5.36
CA LEU A 79 13.94 11.60 4.65
C LEU A 79 13.88 12.83 3.75
N TYR A 80 14.73 13.82 3.98
CA TYR A 80 14.75 15.10 3.28
C TYR A 80 15.95 15.23 2.33
N GLU A 81 16.80 14.20 2.28
CA GLU A 81 17.99 14.22 1.46
C GLU A 81 17.67 13.75 0.03
N PRO A 82 18.38 14.26 -0.99
CA PRO A 82 18.04 14.02 -2.39
C PRO A 82 17.95 12.55 -2.77
N GLU A 83 18.77 11.70 -2.17
CA GLU A 83 18.80 10.27 -2.46
C GLU A 83 17.55 9.55 -1.94
N CYS A 84 16.88 10.08 -0.90
CA CYS A 84 15.59 9.61 -0.39
C CYS A 84 14.40 10.49 -0.81
N ARG A 85 14.54 11.19 -1.94
CA ARG A 85 13.45 12.02 -2.52
C ARG A 85 12.11 11.29 -2.55
N TYR A 86 12.12 10.00 -2.87
CA TYR A 86 10.94 9.15 -2.71
C TYR A 86 11.15 8.19 -1.53
N ASN A 87 10.20 8.18 -0.61
CA ASN A 87 10.19 7.26 0.52
C ASN A 87 8.90 6.45 0.55
N LEU A 88 9.03 5.18 0.90
CA LEU A 88 7.94 4.24 1.08
C LEU A 88 7.71 4.02 2.57
N ARG A 89 6.52 4.38 3.04
CA ARG A 89 6.05 4.06 4.38
C ARG A 89 5.11 2.87 4.31
N TYR A 90 5.24 1.95 5.26
CA TYR A 90 4.24 0.92 5.44
C TYR A 90 3.77 0.78 6.89
N ASN A 91 2.56 0.24 7.02
CA ASN A 91 1.97 -0.18 8.28
C ASN A 91 1.28 -1.52 8.06
N SER A 92 1.35 -2.40 9.05
CA SER A 92 0.64 -3.67 9.03
C SER A 92 -0.03 -3.94 10.38
N GLN A 93 -1.11 -4.70 10.33
CA GLN A 93 -1.76 -5.24 11.53
C GLN A 93 -1.75 -6.76 11.46
N GLY A 94 -1.45 -7.38 12.61
CA GLY A 94 -1.27 -8.82 12.71
C GLY A 94 0.19 -9.24 12.46
N ARG A 95 0.45 -10.55 12.51
CA ARG A 95 1.80 -11.11 12.36
C ARG A 95 1.77 -12.41 11.56
N GLY A 96 2.73 -12.60 10.66
CA GLY A 96 2.88 -13.84 9.90
C GLY A 96 1.65 -14.16 9.06
N ASP A 97 1.14 -15.39 9.13
CA ASP A 97 -0.07 -15.85 8.43
C ASP A 97 -1.38 -15.16 8.90
N LYS A 98 -1.30 -14.33 9.96
CA LYS A 98 -2.40 -13.52 10.49
C LYS A 98 -2.27 -12.04 10.17
N LEU A 99 -1.50 -11.67 9.14
CA LEU A 99 -1.43 -10.28 8.68
C LEU A 99 -2.78 -9.89 8.05
N ASN A 100 -3.53 -9.02 8.73
CA ASN A 100 -4.91 -8.66 8.36
C ASN A 100 -4.96 -7.59 7.27
N TYR A 101 -4.03 -6.64 7.33
CA TYR A 101 -3.87 -5.62 6.29
C TYR A 101 -2.43 -5.11 6.24
N ILE A 102 -2.06 -4.63 5.07
CA ILE A 102 -0.89 -3.80 4.83
C ILE A 102 -1.36 -2.47 4.19
N SER A 103 -0.84 -1.36 4.69
CA SER A 103 -1.04 -0.04 4.12
C SER A 103 0.31 0.49 3.68
N LEU A 104 0.44 0.87 2.41
CA LEU A 104 1.65 1.43 1.82
C LEU A 104 1.39 2.85 1.34
N LEU A 105 2.40 3.71 1.45
CA LEU A 105 2.40 5.09 0.99
C LEU A 105 3.76 5.41 0.38
N ILE A 106 3.80 5.69 -0.92
CA ILE A 106 4.92 6.34 -1.58
C ILE A 106 4.69 7.85 -1.52
N ARG A 107 5.70 8.59 -1.09
CA ARG A 107 5.62 10.05 -0.98
C ARG A 107 6.97 10.71 -1.23
N THR A 108 6.92 12.00 -1.53
CA THR A 108 8.05 12.91 -1.40
C THR A 108 8.03 13.55 0.00
N PRO A 109 9.03 14.38 0.37
CA PRO A 109 8.94 15.20 1.57
C PRO A 109 7.71 16.13 1.58
N GLU A 110 7.25 16.55 0.41
CA GLU A 110 6.25 17.61 0.23
C GLU A 110 4.82 17.06 0.07
N TYR A 111 4.65 15.93 -0.63
CA TYR A 111 3.31 15.42 -0.98
C TYR A 111 3.28 13.89 -1.17
N PRO A 112 2.08 13.26 -1.03
CA PRO A 112 1.88 11.86 -1.36
C PRO A 112 1.92 11.64 -2.88
N VAL A 113 2.46 10.49 -3.31
CA VAL A 113 2.49 10.06 -4.71
C VAL A 113 1.44 8.99 -4.97
N ALA A 114 1.47 7.93 -4.15
CA ALA A 114 0.56 6.80 -4.27
C ALA A 114 0.34 6.14 -2.91
N SER A 115 -0.86 5.66 -2.65
CA SER A 115 -1.16 4.87 -1.46
C SER A 115 -2.07 3.69 -1.76
N LEU A 116 -1.87 2.61 -1.04
CA LEU A 116 -2.67 1.40 -1.18
C LEU A 116 -2.89 0.79 0.20
N ARG A 117 -4.13 0.45 0.51
CA ARG A 117 -4.46 -0.48 1.58
C ARG A 117 -4.88 -1.80 0.97
N ALA A 118 -4.24 -2.88 1.39
CA ALA A 118 -4.51 -4.22 0.91
C ALA A 118 -4.71 -5.18 2.08
N HIS A 119 -5.48 -6.24 1.84
CA HIS A 119 -5.79 -7.30 2.78
C HIS A 119 -5.21 -8.61 2.23
N PRO A 120 -3.92 -8.88 2.47
CA PRO A 120 -3.25 -10.03 1.90
C PRO A 120 -3.79 -11.34 2.48
N ASN A 121 -3.78 -12.39 1.67
CA ASN A 121 -4.13 -13.74 2.11
C ASN A 121 -2.89 -14.64 2.17
N PHE A 122 -2.09 -14.46 3.22
CA PHE A 122 -0.86 -15.23 3.41
C PHE A 122 -1.07 -16.70 3.82
N LYS A 123 -2.32 -17.14 4.05
CA LYS A 123 -2.61 -18.53 4.42
C LYS A 123 -2.63 -19.45 3.21
N THR A 124 -3.01 -18.92 2.04
CA THR A 124 -3.23 -19.72 0.82
C THR A 124 -2.21 -19.43 -0.27
N ALA A 125 -1.38 -18.42 -0.11
CA ALA A 125 -0.39 -17.98 -1.10
C ALA A 125 0.99 -17.83 -0.46
N ASP A 126 2.04 -17.97 -1.27
CA ASP A 126 3.38 -17.57 -0.87
C ASP A 126 3.34 -16.08 -0.47
N GLN A 127 3.82 -15.79 0.74
CA GLN A 127 3.88 -14.43 1.26
C GLN A 127 4.62 -13.48 0.30
N GLN A 128 5.64 -13.97 -0.42
CA GLN A 128 6.33 -13.14 -1.40
C GLN A 128 5.43 -12.79 -2.58
N ALA A 129 4.76 -13.78 -3.17
CA ALA A 129 3.87 -13.56 -4.32
C ALA A 129 2.74 -12.56 -4.01
N GLU A 130 2.18 -12.60 -2.80
CA GLU A 130 1.17 -11.62 -2.39
C GLU A 130 1.76 -10.21 -2.22
N VAL A 131 2.96 -10.09 -1.65
CA VAL A 131 3.66 -8.80 -1.56
C VAL A 131 3.98 -8.27 -2.96
N ASP A 132 4.41 -9.12 -3.89
CA ASP A 132 4.66 -8.74 -5.28
C ASP A 132 3.40 -8.17 -5.94
N GLN A 133 2.24 -8.83 -5.78
CA GLN A 133 0.97 -8.33 -6.31
C GLN A 133 0.52 -7.02 -5.65
N ILE A 134 0.73 -6.87 -4.34
CA ILE A 134 0.42 -5.62 -3.62
C ILE A 134 1.30 -4.48 -4.12
N VAL A 135 2.61 -4.71 -4.30
CA VAL A 135 3.54 -3.70 -4.80
C VAL A 135 3.27 -3.35 -6.26
N SER A 136 2.98 -4.32 -7.13
CA SER A 136 2.55 -4.05 -8.51
C SER A 136 1.33 -3.13 -8.55
N ARG A 137 0.32 -3.41 -7.72
CA ARG A 137 -0.86 -2.54 -7.60
C ARG A 137 -0.50 -1.16 -7.08
N LEU A 138 0.34 -1.04 -6.04
CA LEU A 138 0.79 0.25 -5.51
C LEU A 138 1.48 1.11 -6.58
N LEU A 139 2.28 0.48 -7.45
CA LEU A 139 2.97 1.11 -8.56
C LEU A 139 2.05 1.38 -9.77
N ASN A 140 0.75 1.14 -9.64
CA ASN A 140 -0.23 1.25 -10.71
C ASN A 140 0.14 0.41 -11.95
N LYS A 141 0.69 -0.79 -11.72
CA LYS A 141 1.05 -1.77 -12.74
C LYS A 141 0.07 -2.93 -12.71
N LYS A 142 -0.22 -3.50 -13.89
CA LYS A 142 -1.10 -4.66 -14.06
C LYS A 142 -0.33 -5.96 -13.87
#